data_AF-A0A7X8LF64-F1
#
_entry.id   AF-A0A7X8LF64-F1
#
_cell.length_a   1.000
_cell.length_b   1.000
_cell.length_c   1.000
_cell.angle_alpha   90.00
_cell.angle_beta   90.00
_cell.angle_gamma   90.00
#
_symmetry.space_group_name_H-M   'P 1'
#
loop_
_entity.id
_entity.type
_entity.pdbx_description
1 polymer ?
#
loop_
_entity_poly.entity_id
_entity_poly.type
_entity_poly.pdbx_seq_one_letter_code
_entity_poly.pdbx_strand_id
1 'polypeptide(L)'
;MFLDNPYDSDYSQGSSATEDVDMTDDVPWPKDFFNELPELEGKITQVSTSSPQDKFVYIEYVTKDMALDYVNKIKDIGFIEAPSESQSASYLTYEASNEKGDYIMFDWSDSEIATINFLKGE
;
A
#
# COMPACT_ATOMS: atom_id res chain seq x y z
N MET A 1 -53.83 -19.55 -26.79
CA MET A 1 -52.96 -18.56 -27.45
C MET A 1 -52.00 -18.07 -26.38
N PHE A 2 -50.78 -18.57 -26.39
CA PHE A 2 -49.72 -18.13 -25.49
C PHE A 2 -48.96 -17.03 -26.23
N LEU A 3 -48.82 -15.86 -25.61
CA LEU A 3 -48.01 -14.77 -26.13
C LEU A 3 -46.54 -15.19 -26.08
N ASP A 4 -45.88 -15.26 -27.23
CA ASP A 4 -44.43 -15.38 -27.33
C ASP A 4 -43.79 -14.13 -26.71
N ASN A 5 -42.92 -14.35 -25.72
CA ASN A 5 -42.15 -13.31 -25.05
C ASN A 5 -40.80 -13.15 -25.79
N PRO A 6 -40.47 -11.98 -26.36
CA PRO A 6 -39.30 -11.82 -27.23
C PRO A 6 -37.98 -11.54 -26.48
N TYR A 7 -37.85 -12.00 -25.23
CA TYR A 7 -36.60 -11.91 -24.47
C TYR A 7 -35.84 -13.23 -24.52
N ASP A 8 -35.38 -13.57 -25.72
CA ASP A 8 -34.32 -14.54 -25.91
C ASP A 8 -33.13 -13.76 -26.48
N SER A 9 -32.23 -13.35 -25.57
CA SER A 9 -30.94 -12.80 -25.94
C SER A 9 -29.90 -13.49 -25.06
N ASP A 10 -29.48 -14.66 -25.53
CA ASP A 10 -28.11 -15.19 -25.49
C ASP A 10 -27.15 -14.37 -24.61
N TYR A 11 -27.19 -14.59 -23.30
CA TYR A 11 -26.07 -14.27 -22.43
C TYR A 11 -25.05 -15.40 -22.59
N SER A 12 -24.29 -15.31 -23.69
CA SER A 12 -23.02 -16.00 -23.83
C SER A 12 -22.21 -15.73 -22.56
N GLN A 13 -21.99 -16.79 -21.80
CA GLN A 13 -21.10 -16.86 -20.65
C GLN A 13 -19.66 -16.61 -21.17
N GLY A 14 -19.36 -15.33 -21.38
CA GLY A 14 -18.03 -14.83 -21.66
C GLY A 14 -17.25 -14.91 -20.37
N SER A 15 -16.38 -15.91 -20.30
CA SER A 15 -15.30 -16.04 -19.32
C SER A 15 -14.79 -14.67 -18.91
N SER A 16 -14.89 -14.35 -17.62
CA SER A 16 -14.18 -13.22 -17.02
C SER A 16 -12.70 -13.40 -17.35
N ALA A 17 -12.27 -12.73 -18.41
CA ALA A 17 -10.87 -12.43 -18.60
C ALA A 17 -10.51 -11.59 -17.39
N THR A 18 -9.83 -12.21 -16.43
CA THR A 18 -9.00 -11.47 -15.50
C THR A 18 -8.02 -10.72 -16.38
N GLU A 19 -8.30 -9.45 -16.66
CA GLU A 19 -7.30 -8.56 -17.24
C GLU A 19 -6.09 -8.65 -16.31
N ASP A 20 -4.95 -9.08 -16.83
CA ASP A 20 -3.70 -9.11 -16.06
C ASP A 20 -3.45 -7.67 -15.58
N VAL A 21 -3.60 -7.45 -14.28
CA VAL A 21 -3.40 -6.13 -13.66
C VAL A 21 -1.92 -5.78 -13.79
N ASP A 22 -1.62 -4.65 -14.45
CA ASP A 22 -0.25 -4.17 -14.57
C ASP A 22 0.25 -3.64 -13.22
N MET A 23 1.06 -4.47 -12.56
CA MET A 23 1.72 -4.17 -11.28
C MET A 23 3.12 -3.58 -11.46
N THR A 24 3.49 -3.14 -12.66
CA THR A 24 4.79 -2.50 -12.89
C THR A 24 4.81 -1.12 -12.24
N ASP A 25 5.84 -0.83 -11.44
CA ASP A 25 6.04 0.48 -10.82
C ASP A 25 6.06 1.60 -11.87
N ASP A 26 5.28 2.66 -11.63
CA ASP A 26 5.34 3.87 -12.45
C ASP A 26 6.56 4.72 -12.06
N VAL A 27 7.00 4.63 -10.80
CA VAL A 27 8.18 5.32 -10.27
C VAL A 27 9.01 4.40 -9.38
N PRO A 28 10.35 4.47 -9.42
CA PRO A 28 11.19 3.57 -8.65
C PRO A 28 11.15 3.89 -7.14
N TRP A 29 11.35 2.85 -6.32
CA TRP A 29 11.56 2.99 -4.88
C TRP A 29 12.75 3.94 -4.57
N PRO A 30 12.59 4.93 -3.67
CA PRO A 30 13.61 5.92 -3.35
C PRO A 30 14.73 5.37 -2.43
N LYS A 31 15.49 4.39 -2.95
CA LYS A 31 16.52 3.60 -2.24
C LYS A 31 17.57 4.44 -1.51
N ASP A 32 17.94 5.59 -2.05
CA ASP A 32 18.95 6.47 -1.44
C ASP A 32 18.46 7.08 -0.11
N PHE A 33 17.15 7.28 0.02
CA PHE A 33 16.54 7.89 1.21
C PHE A 33 15.95 6.85 2.17
N PHE A 34 15.31 5.82 1.61
CA PHE A 34 14.72 4.67 2.31
C PHE A 34 15.73 3.52 2.47
N ASN A 35 17.01 3.82 2.56
CA ASN A 35 18.08 2.82 2.54
C ASN A 35 17.99 1.79 3.69
N GLU A 36 17.32 2.15 4.79
CA GLU A 36 17.10 1.29 5.96
C GLU A 36 15.69 0.70 6.01
N LEU A 37 14.77 1.21 5.18
CA LEU A 37 13.39 0.76 5.16
C LEU A 37 13.21 -0.35 4.12
N PRO A 38 12.48 -1.43 4.46
CA PRO A 38 12.09 -2.44 3.48
C PRO A 38 11.24 -1.79 2.39
N GLU A 39 11.36 -2.30 1.17
CA GLU A 39 10.45 -1.99 0.08
C GLU A 39 9.14 -2.76 0.31
N LEU A 40 7.99 -2.08 0.19
CA LEU A 40 6.68 -2.69 0.30
C LEU A 40 6.30 -3.29 -1.07
N GLU A 41 5.85 -4.55 -1.07
CA GLU A 41 5.30 -5.18 -2.27
C GLU A 41 4.01 -4.49 -2.71
N GLY A 42 3.93 -4.15 -4.00
CA GLY A 42 2.82 -3.43 -4.61
C GLY A 42 3.32 -2.68 -5.84
N LYS A 43 2.45 -1.84 -6.43
CA LYS A 43 2.81 -0.93 -7.52
C LYS A 43 3.06 0.46 -6.95
N ILE A 44 4.28 0.96 -7.04
CA ILE A 44 4.61 2.33 -6.66
C ILE A 44 4.14 3.27 -7.76
N THR A 45 3.14 4.10 -7.46
CA THR A 45 2.59 5.07 -8.44
C THR A 45 3.11 6.49 -8.23
N GLN A 46 3.57 6.81 -7.01
CA GLN A 46 4.07 8.15 -6.70
C GLN A 46 5.12 8.15 -5.59
N VAL A 47 6.15 8.97 -5.78
CA VAL A 47 7.10 9.37 -4.73
C VAL A 47 7.14 10.90 -4.73
N SER A 48 6.89 11.51 -3.57
CA SER A 48 6.96 12.95 -3.38
C SER A 48 7.87 13.31 -2.22
N THR A 49 8.23 14.58 -2.13
CA THR A 49 9.18 15.10 -1.14
C THR A 49 8.72 16.50 -0.76
N SER A 50 8.36 16.68 0.51
CA SER A 50 7.92 17.99 1.03
C SER A 50 9.10 18.80 1.58
N SER A 51 10.12 18.11 2.08
CA SER A 51 11.35 18.70 2.60
C SER A 51 12.54 17.75 2.37
N PRO A 52 13.80 18.18 2.53
CA PRO A 52 14.96 17.28 2.39
C PRO A 52 14.95 16.07 3.33
N GLN A 53 14.20 16.16 4.43
CA GLN A 53 14.07 15.11 5.45
C GLN A 53 12.74 14.36 5.35
N ASP A 54 11.85 14.70 4.42
CA ASP A 54 10.50 14.16 4.35
C ASP A 54 10.20 13.58 2.98
N LYS A 55 9.87 12.28 2.93
CA LYS A 55 9.48 11.60 1.71
C LYS A 55 8.21 10.79 1.92
N PHE A 56 7.35 10.91 0.93
CA PHE A 56 6.08 10.21 0.87
C PHE A 56 6.05 9.28 -0.35
N VAL A 57 5.57 8.05 -0.14
CA VAL A 57 5.43 7.03 -1.18
C VAL A 57 3.98 6.55 -1.20
N TYR A 58 3.39 6.50 -2.39
CA TYR A 58 2.05 5.99 -2.63
C TYR A 58 2.12 4.69 -3.44
N ILE A 59 1.40 3.68 -2.97
CA ILE A 59 1.52 2.31 -3.46
C ILE A 59 0.12 1.71 -3.61
N GLU A 60 -0.13 1.10 -4.76
CA GLU A 60 -1.37 0.40 -5.10
C GLU A 60 -1.20 -1.11 -5.10
N TYR A 61 -2.31 -1.84 -5.12
CA TYR A 61 -2.37 -3.31 -5.07
C TYR A 61 -1.73 -3.92 -3.82
N VAL A 62 -1.76 -3.18 -2.71
CA VAL A 62 -1.25 -3.65 -1.42
C VAL A 62 -2.36 -4.42 -0.72
N THR A 63 -2.19 -5.74 -0.62
CA THR A 63 -3.12 -6.58 0.16
C THR A 63 -2.94 -6.35 1.65
N LYS A 64 -3.96 -6.71 2.44
CA LYS A 64 -3.87 -6.61 3.91
C LYS A 64 -2.69 -7.41 4.49
N ASP A 65 -2.40 -8.58 3.94
CA ASP A 65 -1.31 -9.44 4.40
C ASP A 65 0.05 -8.80 4.12
N MET A 66 0.22 -8.17 2.95
CA MET A 66 1.42 -7.39 2.62
C MET A 66 1.59 -6.19 3.57
N ALA A 67 0.50 -5.49 3.87
CA ALA A 67 0.52 -4.36 4.80
C ALA A 67 0.92 -4.80 6.23
N LEU A 68 0.40 -5.93 6.71
CA LEU A 68 0.75 -6.48 8.03
C LEU A 68 2.20 -6.98 8.08
N ASP A 69 2.65 -7.66 7.03
CA ASP A 69 4.04 -8.09 6.89
C ASP A 69 5.00 -6.89 6.90
N TYR A 70 4.64 -5.81 6.20
CA TYR A 70 5.39 -4.56 6.21
C TYR A 70 5.51 -3.95 7.60
N VAL A 71 4.40 -3.87 8.34
CA VAL A 71 4.40 -3.38 9.73
C VAL A 71 5.32 -4.22 10.63
N ASN A 72 5.38 -5.53 10.43
CA ASN A 72 6.32 -6.37 11.16
C ASN A 72 7.78 -6.10 10.77
N LYS A 73 8.07 -5.96 9.47
CA LYS A 73 9.42 -5.65 8.99
C LYS A 73 9.94 -4.30 9.51
N ILE A 74 9.09 -3.26 9.57
CA ILE A 74 9.50 -1.95 10.12
C ILE A 74 9.75 -2.01 11.64
N LYS A 75 8.99 -2.83 12.38
CA LYS A 75 9.26 -3.11 13.80
C LYS A 75 10.59 -3.83 13.99
N ASP A 76 10.88 -4.83 13.16
CA ASP A 76 12.11 -5.64 13.25
C ASP A 76 13.39 -4.82 13.01
N ILE A 77 13.31 -3.74 12.22
CA ILE A 77 14.44 -2.80 11.99
C ILE A 77 14.50 -1.65 13.01
N GLY A 78 13.63 -1.65 14.02
CA GLY A 78 13.75 -0.77 15.19
C GLY A 78 12.81 0.44 15.23
N PHE A 79 11.80 0.53 14.36
CA PHE A 79 10.73 1.53 14.53
C PHE A 79 9.74 1.08 15.59
N ILE A 80 10.14 1.15 16.85
CA ILE A 80 9.37 0.66 18.02
C ILE A 80 9.23 1.71 19.13
N GLU A 81 9.82 2.89 18.97
CA GLU A 81 9.75 3.97 19.95
C GLU A 81 8.45 4.75 19.80
N ALA A 82 7.76 4.97 20.92
CA ALA A 82 6.45 5.65 20.99
C ALA A 82 5.43 5.15 19.92
N PRO A 83 5.18 3.83 19.83
CA PRO A 83 4.36 3.29 18.74
C PRO A 83 2.89 3.64 18.94
N SER A 84 2.22 3.93 17.83
CA SER A 84 0.79 4.13 17.75
C SER A 84 0.27 3.29 16.58
N GLU A 85 -0.65 2.38 16.88
CA GLU A 85 -1.17 1.40 15.94
C GLU A 85 -2.69 1.34 16.05
N SER A 86 -3.38 1.39 14.91
CA SER A 86 -4.83 1.23 14.82
C SER A 86 -5.16 0.32 13.66
N GLN A 87 -5.92 -0.74 13.94
CA GLN A 87 -6.27 -1.75 12.95
C GLN A 87 -7.77 -2.03 12.96
N SER A 88 -8.34 -2.12 11.77
CA SER A 88 -9.70 -2.61 11.56
C SER A 88 -9.76 -3.57 10.37
N ALA A 89 -10.97 -3.91 9.93
CA ALA A 89 -11.17 -4.62 8.68
C ALA A 89 -10.74 -3.77 7.47
N SER A 90 -11.04 -2.46 7.51
CA SER A 90 -10.95 -1.54 6.36
C SER A 90 -9.74 -0.62 6.36
N TYR A 91 -8.99 -0.55 7.46
CA TYR A 91 -7.79 0.27 7.54
C TYR A 91 -6.77 -0.33 8.50
N LEU A 92 -5.51 0.06 8.31
CA LEU A 92 -4.39 -0.19 9.20
C LEU A 92 -3.52 1.06 9.20
N THR A 93 -3.23 1.60 10.38
CA THR A 93 -2.29 2.70 10.56
C THR A 93 -1.24 2.28 11.57
N TYR A 94 0.01 2.60 11.27
CA TYR A 94 1.14 2.37 12.16
C TYR A 94 2.09 3.55 12.09
N GLU A 95 2.43 4.10 13.25
CA GLU A 95 3.44 5.14 13.35
C GLU A 95 4.37 4.87 14.53
N ALA A 96 5.66 5.12 14.34
CA ALA A 96 6.68 4.94 15.37
C ALA A 96 7.97 5.66 14.98
N SER A 97 8.84 5.85 15.97
CA SER A 97 10.22 6.29 15.78
C SER A 97 11.23 5.17 16.00
N ASN A 98 12.46 5.38 15.56
CA ASN A 98 13.62 4.55 15.92
C ASN A 98 14.57 5.30 16.89
N GLU A 99 15.63 4.62 17.36
CA GLU A 99 16.64 5.21 18.26
C GLU A 99 17.41 6.40 17.65
N LYS A 100 17.43 6.53 16.31
CA LYS A 100 18.07 7.63 15.60
C LYS A 100 17.19 8.88 15.54
N GLY A 101 15.94 8.80 15.99
CA GLY A 101 14.96 9.87 15.87
C GLY A 101 14.30 9.95 14.49
N ASP A 102 14.51 8.96 13.61
CA ASP A 102 13.72 8.84 12.39
C ASP A 102 12.28 8.46 12.77
N TYR A 103 11.32 8.87 11.96
CA TYR A 103 9.90 8.63 12.16
C TYR A 103 9.27 8.05 10.90
N ILE A 104 8.46 7.02 11.08
CA ILE A 104 7.65 6.42 10.01
C ILE A 104 6.17 6.53 10.36
N MET A 105 5.37 6.86 9.35
CA MET A 105 3.93 6.74 9.37
C MET A 105 3.51 5.91 8.16
N PHE A 106 2.79 4.83 8.41
CA PHE A 106 2.28 3.89 7.43
C PHE A 106 0.77 3.81 7.54
N ASP A 107 0.09 3.98 6.42
CA ASP A 107 -1.35 3.83 6.32
C ASP A 107 -1.70 2.86 5.20
N TRP A 108 -2.72 2.05 5.43
CA TRP A 108 -3.30 1.13 4.46
C TRP A 108 -4.83 1.16 4.57
N SER A 109 -5.50 0.94 3.43
CA SER A 109 -6.96 0.82 3.34
C SER A 109 -7.39 -0.41 2.54
N ASP A 110 -8.62 -0.88 2.76
CA ASP A 110 -9.24 -1.98 1.99
C ASP A 110 -9.48 -1.68 0.50
N SER A 111 -9.15 -0.47 0.06
CA SER A 111 -9.04 -0.11 -1.36
C SER A 111 -7.69 -0.52 -1.98
N GLU A 112 -6.90 -1.32 -1.26
CA GLU A 112 -5.57 -1.82 -1.67
C GLU A 112 -4.54 -0.71 -1.92
N ILE A 113 -4.74 0.42 -1.24
CA ILE A 113 -3.86 1.57 -1.28
C ILE A 113 -3.10 1.65 0.03
N ALA A 114 -1.79 1.82 -0.06
CA ALA A 114 -0.92 2.12 1.06
C ALA A 114 -0.11 3.39 0.84
N THR A 115 0.21 4.07 1.93
CA THR A 115 1.07 5.24 1.93
C THR A 115 2.13 5.09 3.00
N ILE A 116 3.37 5.46 2.66
CA ILE A 116 4.48 5.50 3.60
C ILE A 116 5.01 6.92 3.63
N ASN A 117 4.94 7.54 4.80
CA ASN A 117 5.63 8.79 5.07
C ASN A 117 6.84 8.51 5.97
N PHE A 118 8.02 8.92 5.51
CA PHE A 118 9.26 8.74 6.25
C PHE A 118 9.95 10.08 6.46
N LEU A 119 10.14 10.41 7.74
CA LEU A 119 10.83 11.61 8.20
C LEU A 119 12.17 11.21 8.83
N LYS A 120 13.27 11.73 8.28
CA LYS A 120 14.61 11.47 8.79
C LYS A 120 14.91 12.38 9.98
N GLY A 121 15.43 11.80 11.07
CA GLY A 121 15.88 12.53 12.25
C GLY A 121 17.02 13.50 11.95
N GLU A 122 17.23 14.48 12.84
CA GLU A 122 18.34 15.45 12.77
C GLU A 122 19.67 14.91 13.32
#